data_AF-A0A4S4B5Z7-F1
#
_entry.id   AF-A0A4S4B5Z7-F1
#
_cell.length_a   1.000
_cell.length_b   1.000
_cell.length_c   1.000
_cell.angle_alpha   90.00
_cell.angle_beta   90.00
_cell.angle_gamma   90.00
#
_symmetry.space_group_name_H-M   'P 1'
#
loop_
_entity.id
_entity.type
_entity.pdbx_description
1 polymer ?
#
loop_
_entity_poly.entity_id
_entity_poly.type
_entity_poly.pdbx_seq_one_letter_code
_entity_poly.pdbx_strand_id
1 'polypeptide(L)'
;MLTTLPLLSVPQDLAVYSHLSTNHYPWTEVTVDLAARQGQGFTGVFDAMQGQRWARFVWVRGQMRGGFTAGGEVSWATMMRGLPQAIISLQEQEPVVAEIVWSCRQSKPAPLRGAWPDVQVTLERERFFGVLVSGTACSYWETGRMLGGTFPKPGAACVTLSPPVIDDRPTLLAFWMELIAVTHRAFPLDETWRQVSIGLAADHPCLDPFAQEVRVLGGVLQVDQEVGVSELRPALLAAYRATLARLGVRLADLPIASLREQPVWATAGLEVTA
;
A
#
# COMPACT_ATOMS: atom_id res chain seq x y z
N MET A 1 25.94 -2.24 7.37
CA MET A 1 24.79 -3.16 7.31
C MET A 1 23.77 -2.71 8.35
N LEU A 2 22.66 -2.10 7.93
CA LEU A 2 21.55 -1.75 8.83
C LEU A 2 20.74 -3.03 9.07
N THR A 3 20.96 -3.70 10.20
CA THR A 3 20.28 -4.95 10.57
C THR A 3 18.84 -4.75 11.05
N THR A 4 18.44 -3.51 11.32
CA THR A 4 17.06 -3.10 11.62
C THR A 4 16.81 -1.72 11.01
N LEU A 5 15.68 -1.55 10.34
CA LEU A 5 15.26 -0.24 9.87
C LEU A 5 14.85 0.63 11.08
N PRO A 6 15.34 1.88 11.18
CA PRO A 6 14.85 2.81 12.19
C PRO A 6 13.37 3.11 11.94
N LEU A 7 12.69 3.63 12.97
CA LEU A 7 11.34 4.17 12.81
C LEU A 7 11.34 5.24 11.71
N LEU A 8 10.67 4.95 10.59
CA LEU A 8 10.60 5.87 9.47
C LEU A 8 9.73 7.08 9.83
N SER A 9 10.17 8.28 9.51
CA SER A 9 9.35 9.48 9.69
C SER A 9 8.09 9.40 8.82
N VAL A 10 6.95 9.79 9.38
CA VAL A 10 5.70 10.01 8.63
C VAL A 10 5.46 11.51 8.46
N PRO A 11 4.73 11.96 7.42
CA PRO A 11 4.29 13.35 7.30
C PRO A 11 3.66 13.86 8.59
N GLN A 12 4.00 15.08 9.00
CA GLN A 12 3.60 15.66 10.29
C GLN A 12 2.54 16.77 10.12
N ASP A 13 2.01 16.96 8.91
CA ASP A 13 1.14 18.10 8.56
C ASP A 13 -0.18 18.09 9.35
N LEU A 14 -0.67 16.90 9.72
CA LEU A 14 -1.92 16.69 10.46
C LEU A 14 -1.68 15.94 11.77
N ALA A 15 -0.83 16.51 12.64
CA ALA A 15 -0.62 15.95 13.97
C ALA A 15 -1.86 16.16 14.87
N VAL A 16 -2.40 15.07 15.40
CA VAL A 16 -3.46 15.11 16.44
C VAL A 16 -2.83 15.48 17.78
N TYR A 17 -1.74 14.79 18.12
CA TYR A 17 -0.87 15.15 19.22
C TYR A 17 0.54 14.64 18.94
N SER A 18 1.53 15.35 19.47
CA SER A 18 2.94 15.03 19.28
C SER A 18 3.66 15.05 20.62
N HIS A 19 4.50 14.05 20.85
CA HIS A 19 5.41 13.96 21.99
C HIS A 19 4.73 14.01 23.37
N LEU A 20 3.52 13.42 23.52
CA LEU A 20 2.86 13.31 24.82
C LEU A 20 3.53 12.21 25.65
N SER A 21 3.74 12.46 26.94
CA SER A 21 4.24 11.43 27.85
C SER A 21 3.09 10.63 28.45
N THR A 22 3.20 9.30 28.44
CA THR A 22 2.21 8.43 29.10
C THR A 22 2.24 8.53 30.63
N ASN A 23 3.23 9.23 31.21
CA ASN A 23 3.23 9.59 32.63
C ASN A 23 2.20 10.69 32.95
N HIS A 24 1.81 11.49 31.96
CA HIS A 24 0.84 12.59 32.11
C HIS A 24 -0.46 12.33 31.35
N TYR A 25 -0.41 11.51 30.29
CA TYR A 25 -1.58 11.06 29.53
C TYR A 25 -1.60 9.52 29.49
N PRO A 26 -2.15 8.88 30.55
CA PRO A 26 -2.01 7.43 30.75
C PRO A 26 -2.58 6.60 29.60
N TRP A 27 -2.09 5.37 29.47
CA TRP A 27 -2.53 4.42 28.44
C TRP A 27 -4.04 4.19 28.37
N THR A 28 -4.74 4.33 29.51
CA THR A 28 -6.20 4.27 29.57
C THR A 28 -6.85 5.37 28.73
N GLU A 29 -6.41 6.62 28.90
CA GLU A 29 -6.91 7.77 28.14
C GLU A 29 -6.56 7.65 26.66
N VAL A 30 -5.33 7.23 26.35
CA VAL A 30 -4.87 6.97 24.98
C VAL A 30 -5.75 5.93 24.29
N THR A 31 -6.04 4.82 24.99
CA THR A 31 -6.84 3.73 24.42
C THR A 31 -8.28 4.16 24.18
N VAL A 32 -8.87 4.94 25.09
CA VAL A 32 -10.22 5.50 24.93
C VAL A 32 -10.29 6.46 23.75
N ASP A 33 -9.34 7.38 23.61
CA ASP A 33 -9.28 8.33 22.48
C ASP A 33 -9.15 7.58 21.15
N LEU A 34 -8.20 6.63 21.04
CA LEU A 34 -8.01 5.86 19.82
C LEU A 34 -9.24 5.02 19.45
N ALA A 35 -9.94 4.44 20.44
CA ALA A 35 -11.17 3.70 20.18
C ALA A 35 -12.29 4.62 19.65
N ALA A 36 -12.44 5.82 20.23
CA ALA A 36 -13.41 6.81 19.75
C ALA A 36 -13.11 7.25 18.31
N ARG A 37 -11.83 7.53 18.00
CA ARG A 37 -11.36 7.89 16.66
C ARG A 37 -11.55 6.78 15.65
N GLN A 38 -11.26 5.54 16.04
CA GLN A 38 -11.51 4.37 15.21
C GLN A 38 -12.98 4.29 14.80
N GLY A 39 -13.91 4.51 15.75
CA GLY A 39 -15.35 4.58 15.47
C GLY A 39 -15.77 5.72 14.53
N GLN A 40 -14.94 6.75 14.39
CA GLN A 40 -15.15 7.89 13.49
C GLN A 40 -14.46 7.71 12.11
N GLY A 41 -13.90 6.53 11.83
CA GLY A 41 -13.25 6.27 10.53
C GLY A 41 -11.79 6.76 10.43
N PHE A 42 -11.11 6.92 11.57
CA PHE A 42 -9.73 7.44 11.62
C PHE A 42 -8.77 6.71 10.67
N THR A 43 -7.92 7.50 10.00
CA THR A 43 -6.81 7.01 9.18
C THR A 43 -5.54 7.72 9.65
N GLY A 44 -4.54 6.95 10.04
CA GLY A 44 -3.34 7.54 10.61
C GLY A 44 -2.40 6.54 11.25
N VAL A 45 -1.38 7.11 11.89
CA VAL A 45 -0.27 6.38 12.48
C VAL A 45 -0.11 6.82 13.93
N PHE A 46 0.02 5.86 14.83
CA PHE A 46 0.35 6.07 16.24
C PHE A 46 1.77 5.54 16.48
N ASP A 47 2.64 6.39 17.01
CA ASP A 47 3.98 6.03 17.43
C ASP A 47 4.10 6.07 18.94
N ALA A 48 4.72 5.06 19.52
CA ALA A 48 5.13 5.02 20.91
C ALA A 48 6.62 4.74 21.00
N MET A 49 7.36 5.56 21.74
CA MET A 49 8.81 5.47 21.89
C MET A 49 9.22 5.50 23.36
N GLN A 50 10.14 4.63 23.77
CA GLN A 50 10.78 4.67 25.09
C GLN A 50 12.27 4.32 24.95
N GLY A 51 13.11 5.35 24.91
CA GLY A 51 14.52 5.21 24.57
C GLY A 51 14.69 4.75 23.12
N GLN A 52 15.41 3.65 22.91
CA GLN A 52 15.61 3.06 21.57
C GLN A 52 14.48 2.12 21.14
N ARG A 53 13.56 1.77 22.05
CA ARG A 53 12.43 0.90 21.74
C ARG A 53 11.29 1.75 21.21
N TRP A 54 10.64 1.25 20.17
CA TRP A 54 9.49 1.90 19.57
C TRP A 54 8.48 0.86 19.10
N ALA A 55 7.23 1.31 18.97
CA ALA A 55 6.17 0.58 18.29
C ALA A 55 5.34 1.57 17.47
N ARG A 56 4.91 1.15 16.29
CA ARG A 56 4.03 1.89 15.39
C ARG A 56 2.76 1.10 15.16
N PHE A 57 1.61 1.76 15.28
CA PHE A 57 0.31 1.22 14.91
C PHE A 57 -0.29 2.02 13.77
N VAL A 58 -1.01 1.34 12.88
CA VAL A 58 -1.58 1.95 11.67
C VAL A 58 -3.07 1.68 11.60
N TRP A 59 -3.84 2.72 11.30
CA TRP A 59 -5.26 2.66 11.00
C TRP A 59 -5.52 3.16 9.59
N VAL A 60 -6.43 2.49 8.90
CA VAL A 60 -6.92 2.91 7.58
C VAL A 60 -8.44 2.86 7.60
N ARG A 61 -9.08 4.00 7.35
CA ARG A 61 -10.54 4.16 7.26
C ARG A 61 -11.28 3.53 8.46
N GLY A 62 -10.78 3.73 9.68
CA GLY A 62 -11.38 3.20 10.90
C GLY A 62 -11.07 1.73 11.20
N GLN A 63 -10.24 1.07 10.41
CA GLN A 63 -9.76 -0.28 10.71
C GLN A 63 -8.31 -0.24 11.18
N MET A 64 -8.03 -0.82 12.34
CA MET A 64 -6.65 -1.04 12.79
C MET A 64 -6.02 -2.15 11.97
N ARG A 65 -4.99 -1.82 11.17
CA ARG A 65 -4.23 -2.81 10.41
C ARG A 65 -3.35 -3.66 11.34
N GLY A 66 -2.76 -3.03 12.34
CA GLY A 66 -1.98 -3.69 13.39
C GLY A 66 -0.85 -2.82 13.93
N GLY A 67 -0.02 -3.41 14.77
CA GLY A 67 1.17 -2.80 15.34
C GLY A 67 2.45 -3.52 14.94
N PHE A 68 3.56 -2.80 14.85
CA PHE A 68 4.87 -3.39 14.59
C PHE A 68 6.00 -2.62 15.26
N THR A 69 7.13 -3.30 15.40
CA THR A 69 8.42 -2.79 15.89
C THR A 69 9.51 -3.18 14.90
N ALA A 70 10.75 -2.79 15.18
CA ALA A 70 11.91 -3.30 14.43
C ALA A 70 12.04 -4.85 14.47
N GLY A 71 11.44 -5.52 15.46
CA GLY A 71 11.47 -6.97 15.62
C GLY A 71 10.28 -7.72 15.01
N GLY A 72 9.33 -7.01 14.39
CA GLY A 72 8.12 -7.60 13.82
C GLY A 72 6.83 -7.09 14.45
N GLU A 73 5.74 -7.79 14.17
CA GLU A 73 4.39 -7.39 14.59
C GLU A 73 4.19 -7.50 16.11
N VAL A 74 3.37 -6.62 16.65
CA VAL A 74 3.10 -6.51 18.09
C VAL A 74 1.63 -6.14 18.33
N SER A 75 1.02 -6.76 19.35
CA SER A 75 -0.33 -6.40 19.79
C SER A 75 -0.31 -5.15 20.67
N TRP A 76 -1.44 -4.44 20.72
CA TRP A 76 -1.61 -3.25 21.58
C TRP A 76 -1.25 -3.54 23.05
N ALA A 77 -1.78 -4.64 23.61
CA ALA A 77 -1.52 -5.05 24.98
C ALA A 77 -0.04 -5.43 25.24
N THR A 78 0.65 -6.00 24.26
CA THR A 78 2.09 -6.29 24.38
C THR A 78 2.91 -5.01 24.31
N MET A 79 2.53 -4.06 23.45
CA MET A 79 3.18 -2.75 23.37
C MET A 79 3.06 -1.97 24.69
N MET A 80 1.86 -1.84 25.26
CA MET A 80 1.67 -1.08 26.51
C MET A 80 2.48 -1.65 27.68
N ARG A 81 2.59 -2.98 27.76
CA ARG A 81 3.45 -3.65 28.77
C ARG A 81 4.94 -3.44 28.49
N GLY A 82 5.32 -3.41 27.20
CA GLY A 82 6.72 -3.21 26.78
C GLY A 82 7.20 -1.77 26.93
N LEU A 83 6.29 -0.80 26.79
CA LEU A 83 6.54 0.64 26.79
C LEU A 83 5.68 1.37 27.85
N PRO A 84 5.85 1.09 29.15
CA PRO A 84 4.98 1.65 30.18
C PRO A 84 5.12 3.17 30.35
N GLN A 85 6.27 3.75 29.96
CA GLN A 85 6.57 5.18 30.07
C GLN A 85 7.00 5.72 28.70
N ALA A 86 6.07 5.73 27.76
CA ALA A 86 6.33 6.11 26.38
C ALA A 86 6.16 7.61 26.16
N ILE A 87 6.88 8.12 25.17
CA ILE A 87 6.53 9.32 24.43
C ILE A 87 5.72 8.89 23.22
N ILE A 88 4.51 9.42 23.08
CA ILE A 88 3.55 9.01 22.05
C ILE A 88 3.23 10.17 21.12
N SER A 89 2.96 9.83 19.87
CA SER A 89 2.45 10.76 18.87
C SER A 89 1.37 10.07 18.05
N LEU A 90 0.39 10.84 17.59
CA LEU A 90 -0.68 10.39 16.70
C LEU A 90 -0.80 11.39 15.57
N GLN A 91 -0.67 10.88 14.35
CA GLN A 91 -0.76 11.68 13.13
C GLN A 91 -1.85 11.14 12.23
N GLU A 92 -2.75 12.02 11.79
CA GLU A 92 -3.64 11.72 10.67
C GLU A 92 -2.83 11.65 9.39
N GLN A 93 -3.23 10.74 8.50
CA GLN A 93 -2.56 10.51 7.23
C GLN A 93 -3.60 10.35 6.13
N GLU A 94 -3.19 10.63 4.90
CA GLU A 94 -3.94 10.16 3.76
C GLU A 94 -4.01 8.62 3.78
N PRO A 95 -5.15 8.01 3.39
CA PRO A 95 -5.32 6.56 3.39
C PRO A 95 -4.21 5.80 2.67
N VAL A 96 -3.77 6.32 1.53
CA VAL A 96 -2.67 5.73 0.76
C VAL A 96 -1.35 5.75 1.51
N VAL A 97 -1.01 6.82 2.22
CA VAL A 97 0.23 6.91 3.00
C VAL A 97 0.21 5.90 4.14
N ALA A 98 -0.91 5.81 4.87
CA ALA A 98 -1.07 4.82 5.93
C ALA A 98 -0.95 3.38 5.40
N GLU A 99 -1.53 3.08 4.23
CA GLU A 99 -1.38 1.77 3.57
C GLU A 99 0.06 1.50 3.14
N ILE A 100 0.79 2.49 2.61
CA ILE A 100 2.22 2.34 2.28
C ILE A 100 3.03 2.04 3.55
N VAL A 101 2.81 2.79 4.64
CA VAL A 101 3.49 2.54 5.93
C VAL A 101 3.27 1.11 6.40
N TRP A 102 2.02 0.64 6.38
CA TRP A 102 1.68 -0.73 6.77
C TRP A 102 2.33 -1.74 5.83
N SER A 103 2.19 -1.56 4.52
CA SER A 103 2.67 -2.51 3.51
C SER A 103 4.20 -2.62 3.48
N CYS A 104 4.91 -1.52 3.75
CA CYS A 104 6.38 -1.48 3.73
C CYS A 104 7.02 -1.83 5.08
N ARG A 105 6.24 -2.14 6.13
CA ARG A 105 6.73 -2.31 7.51
C ARG A 105 7.84 -3.35 7.70
N GLN A 106 7.91 -4.35 6.81
CA GLN A 106 8.91 -5.43 6.82
C GLN A 106 9.80 -5.42 5.57
N SER A 107 9.68 -4.40 4.72
CA SER A 107 10.42 -4.33 3.47
C SER A 107 11.92 -4.17 3.70
N LYS A 108 12.71 -4.81 2.84
CA LYS A 108 14.17 -4.66 2.85
C LYS A 108 14.54 -3.40 2.06
N PRO A 109 15.46 -2.55 2.57
CA PRO A 109 15.95 -1.41 1.81
C PRO A 109 16.64 -1.85 0.51
N ALA A 110 16.19 -1.30 -0.61
CA ALA A 110 16.82 -1.50 -1.90
C ALA A 110 17.55 -0.21 -2.34
N PRO A 111 18.88 -0.23 -2.55
CA PRO A 111 19.60 0.96 -2.98
C PRO A 111 19.20 1.35 -4.41
N LEU A 112 18.95 2.65 -4.63
CA LEU A 112 18.78 3.19 -5.98
C LEU A 112 20.14 3.52 -6.58
N ARG A 113 20.27 3.30 -7.90
CA ARG A 113 21.46 3.73 -8.64
C ARG A 113 21.35 5.22 -8.95
N GLY A 114 22.39 5.98 -8.59
CA GLY A 114 22.43 7.42 -8.77
C GLY A 114 22.23 8.19 -7.46
N ALA A 115 22.11 9.51 -7.58
CA ALA A 115 21.91 10.42 -6.46
C ALA A 115 20.67 11.30 -6.70
N TRP A 116 20.15 11.91 -5.65
CA TRP A 116 19.11 12.93 -5.78
C TRP A 116 19.65 14.19 -6.47
N PRO A 117 18.93 14.87 -7.39
CA PRO A 117 17.56 14.59 -7.85
C PRO A 117 17.46 13.65 -9.07
N ASP A 118 18.56 13.14 -9.63
CA ASP A 118 18.53 12.32 -10.86
C ASP A 118 17.65 11.06 -10.70
N VAL A 119 17.61 10.49 -9.51
CA VAL A 119 16.74 9.34 -9.21
C VAL A 119 15.25 9.67 -9.27
N GLN A 120 14.84 10.95 -9.14
CA GLN A 120 13.43 11.36 -9.20
C GLN A 120 12.79 10.99 -10.53
N VAL A 121 13.48 11.26 -11.64
CA VAL A 121 13.00 10.94 -12.99
C VAL A 121 12.77 9.43 -13.14
N THR A 122 13.59 8.62 -12.47
CA THR A 122 13.43 7.15 -12.45
C THR A 122 12.16 6.76 -11.68
N LEU A 123 11.95 7.32 -10.50
CA LEU A 123 10.75 7.07 -9.68
C LEU A 123 9.46 7.46 -10.42
N GLU A 124 9.47 8.62 -11.08
CA GLU A 124 8.34 9.12 -11.88
C GLU A 124 8.05 8.21 -13.08
N ARG A 125 9.08 7.87 -13.86
CA ARG A 125 8.95 7.03 -15.06
C ARG A 125 8.49 5.61 -14.72
N GLU A 126 9.04 5.03 -13.65
CA GLU A 126 8.72 3.66 -13.21
C GLU A 126 7.43 3.59 -12.39
N ARG A 127 6.72 4.72 -12.22
CA ARG A 127 5.50 4.82 -11.44
C ARG A 127 5.67 4.23 -10.04
N PHE A 128 6.79 4.55 -9.40
CA PHE A 128 7.19 3.98 -8.12
C PHE A 128 6.08 4.09 -7.06
N PHE A 129 5.92 3.03 -6.27
CA PHE A 129 5.01 2.93 -5.14
C PHE A 129 5.78 2.44 -3.91
N GLY A 130 5.82 3.24 -2.86
CA GLY A 130 6.55 2.90 -1.64
C GLY A 130 7.14 4.12 -0.93
N VAL A 131 8.24 3.88 -0.22
CA VAL A 131 8.95 4.91 0.57
C VAL A 131 10.34 5.13 0.00
N LEU A 132 10.72 6.39 -0.16
CA LEU A 132 12.09 6.82 -0.47
C LEU A 132 12.75 7.33 0.81
N VAL A 133 13.93 6.81 1.13
CA VAL A 133 14.69 7.15 2.34
C VAL A 133 16.10 7.59 1.98
N SER A 134 16.56 8.70 2.59
CA SER A 134 17.94 9.15 2.50
C SER A 134 18.35 9.86 3.79
N GLY A 135 19.15 9.19 4.63
CA GLY A 135 19.50 9.70 5.96
C GLY A 135 18.24 9.94 6.80
N THR A 136 17.97 11.20 7.14
CA THR A 136 16.76 11.61 7.86
C THR A 136 15.59 12.01 6.95
N ALA A 137 15.82 12.15 5.64
CA ALA A 137 14.77 12.44 4.67
C ALA A 137 13.96 11.17 4.38
N CYS A 138 12.65 11.31 4.38
CA CYS A 138 11.70 10.22 4.13
C CYS A 138 10.50 10.77 3.38
N SER A 139 10.19 10.22 2.22
CA SER A 139 9.02 10.59 1.41
C SER A 139 8.23 9.37 0.96
N TYR A 140 6.93 9.54 0.84
CA TYR A 140 5.97 8.51 0.45
C TYR A 140 5.50 8.77 -0.98
N TRP A 141 5.40 7.72 -1.78
CA TRP A 141 5.19 7.83 -3.22
C TRP A 141 4.12 6.85 -3.69
N GLU A 142 3.29 7.33 -4.61
CA GLU A 142 2.31 6.53 -5.35
C GLU A 142 2.36 6.89 -6.82
N THR A 143 2.45 5.87 -7.69
CA THR A 143 2.49 6.04 -9.15
C THR A 143 3.54 7.03 -9.64
N GLY A 144 4.67 7.09 -8.93
CA GLY A 144 5.78 7.99 -9.26
C GLY A 144 5.55 9.44 -8.83
N ARG A 145 4.51 9.74 -8.05
CA ARG A 145 4.29 11.06 -7.45
C ARG A 145 4.51 11.00 -5.94
N MET A 146 5.14 12.04 -5.39
CA MET A 146 5.29 12.18 -3.95
C MET A 146 3.96 12.60 -3.34
N LEU A 147 3.51 11.85 -2.33
CA LEU A 147 2.31 12.11 -1.54
C LEU A 147 2.62 12.98 -0.32
N GLY A 148 3.77 12.79 0.31
CA GLY A 148 4.14 13.54 1.51
C GLY A 148 5.53 13.19 2.05
N GLY A 149 5.98 13.98 3.03
CA GLY A 149 7.29 13.83 3.67
C GLY A 149 8.32 14.86 3.17
N THR A 150 9.59 14.48 3.14
CA THR A 150 10.69 15.38 2.75
C THR A 150 11.57 14.77 1.66
N PHE A 151 11.98 15.61 0.71
CA PHE A 151 12.95 15.21 -0.31
C PHE A 151 14.37 15.10 0.27
N PRO A 152 15.20 14.20 -0.28
CA PRO A 152 16.62 14.17 0.01
C PRO A 152 17.32 15.48 -0.38
N LYS A 153 18.50 15.70 0.21
CA LYS A 153 19.40 16.79 -0.25
C LYS A 153 20.01 16.43 -1.61
N PRO A 154 20.32 17.40 -2.48
CA PRO A 154 21.06 17.15 -3.71
C PRO A 154 22.38 16.39 -3.45
N GLY A 155 22.68 15.42 -4.30
CA GLY A 155 23.84 14.53 -4.19
C GLY A 155 23.67 13.36 -3.21
N ALA A 156 22.54 13.26 -2.50
CA ALA A 156 22.34 12.20 -1.51
C ALA A 156 22.02 10.85 -2.15
N ALA A 157 22.64 9.79 -1.61
CA ALA A 157 22.30 8.41 -1.95
C ALA A 157 20.92 8.05 -1.38
N CYS A 158 20.12 7.34 -2.16
CA CYS A 158 18.74 7.00 -1.80
C CYS A 158 18.54 5.48 -1.74
N VAL A 159 17.70 5.05 -0.81
CA VAL A 159 17.17 3.69 -0.76
C VAL A 159 15.64 3.73 -0.85
N THR A 160 15.05 2.66 -1.36
CA THR A 160 13.60 2.48 -1.45
C THR A 160 13.13 1.35 -0.56
N LEU A 161 11.91 1.48 -0.06
CA LEU A 161 11.14 0.44 0.58
C LEU A 161 9.84 0.31 -0.19
N SER A 162 9.78 -0.69 -1.06
CA SER A 162 8.56 -1.06 -1.75
C SER A 162 7.81 -2.10 -0.92
N PRO A 163 6.48 -2.16 -0.97
CA PRO A 163 5.74 -3.29 -0.41
C PRO A 163 6.34 -4.60 -0.90
N PRO A 164 6.33 -5.67 -0.08
CA PRO A 164 6.69 -6.98 -0.59
C PRO A 164 5.80 -7.29 -1.80
N VAL A 165 6.43 -7.43 -2.97
CA VAL A 165 5.73 -7.92 -4.15
C VAL A 165 5.27 -9.31 -3.77
N ILE A 166 3.96 -9.54 -3.78
CA ILE A 166 3.43 -10.91 -3.77
C ILE A 166 3.87 -11.53 -5.10
N ASP A 167 5.06 -12.12 -5.11
CA ASP A 167 5.61 -12.92 -6.21
C ASP A 167 4.98 -14.31 -6.27
N ASP A 168 4.10 -14.63 -5.31
CA ASP A 168 3.30 -15.85 -5.34
C ASP A 168 2.18 -15.71 -6.38
N ARG A 169 2.47 -16.19 -7.59
CA ARG A 169 1.53 -16.29 -8.71
C ARG A 169 0.17 -16.90 -8.31
N PRO A 170 0.11 -18.01 -7.54
CA PRO A 170 -1.17 -18.56 -7.06
C PRO A 170 -2.01 -17.55 -6.28
N THR A 171 -1.42 -16.87 -5.30
CA THR A 171 -2.12 -15.87 -4.48
C THR A 171 -2.60 -14.68 -5.33
N LEU A 172 -1.78 -14.19 -6.26
CA LEU A 172 -2.16 -13.13 -7.18
C LEU A 172 -3.35 -13.55 -8.08
N LEU A 173 -3.26 -14.73 -8.69
CA LEU A 173 -4.31 -15.24 -9.57
C LEU A 173 -5.61 -15.48 -8.82
N ALA A 174 -5.56 -16.08 -7.63
CA ALA A 174 -6.74 -16.31 -6.81
C ALA A 174 -7.50 -15.01 -6.52
N PHE A 175 -6.77 -13.96 -6.13
CA PHE A 175 -7.33 -12.64 -5.90
C PHE A 175 -7.99 -12.06 -7.16
N TRP A 176 -7.30 -12.07 -8.30
CA TRP A 176 -7.83 -11.50 -9.55
C TRP A 176 -9.01 -12.31 -10.11
N MET A 177 -8.96 -13.63 -10.01
CA MET A 177 -10.08 -14.50 -10.38
C MET A 177 -11.32 -14.19 -9.54
N GLU A 178 -11.17 -14.03 -8.23
CA GLU A 178 -12.28 -13.68 -7.35
C GLU A 178 -12.83 -12.27 -7.65
N LEU A 179 -11.95 -11.28 -7.85
CA LEU A 179 -12.34 -9.92 -8.21
C LEU A 179 -13.13 -9.87 -9.52
N ILE A 180 -12.63 -10.53 -10.56
CA ILE A 180 -13.30 -10.61 -11.87
C ILE A 180 -14.63 -11.34 -11.74
N ALA A 181 -14.70 -12.44 -10.98
CA ALA A 181 -15.94 -13.18 -10.78
C ALA A 181 -16.99 -12.39 -9.98
N VAL A 182 -16.59 -11.66 -8.95
CA VAL A 182 -17.49 -10.76 -8.19
C VAL A 182 -18.00 -9.64 -9.09
N THR A 183 -17.11 -9.02 -9.87
CA THR A 183 -17.48 -7.94 -10.78
C THR A 183 -18.40 -8.44 -11.88
N HIS A 184 -18.10 -9.58 -12.51
CA HIS A 184 -18.90 -10.18 -13.58
C HIS A 184 -20.32 -10.52 -13.12
N ARG A 185 -20.49 -10.99 -11.88
CA ARG A 185 -21.82 -11.27 -11.30
C ARG A 185 -22.71 -10.03 -11.22
N ALA A 186 -22.13 -8.84 -11.05
CA ALA A 186 -22.85 -7.58 -11.05
C ALA A 186 -22.98 -6.97 -12.46
N PHE A 187 -21.92 -7.09 -13.27
CA PHE A 187 -21.80 -6.49 -14.60
C PHE A 187 -21.06 -7.44 -15.55
N PRO A 188 -21.72 -8.02 -16.58
CA PRO A 188 -21.08 -8.94 -17.51
C PRO A 188 -19.85 -8.33 -18.20
N LEU A 189 -18.67 -8.93 -17.99
CA LEU A 189 -17.38 -8.37 -18.40
C LEU A 189 -16.88 -8.81 -19.78
N ASP A 190 -17.30 -9.98 -20.26
CA ASP A 190 -16.62 -10.73 -21.33
C ASP A 190 -16.35 -9.92 -22.59
N GLU A 191 -17.39 -9.29 -23.14
CA GLU A 191 -17.28 -8.54 -24.38
C GLU A 191 -16.50 -7.23 -24.18
N THR A 192 -16.71 -6.54 -23.05
CA THR A 192 -15.98 -5.30 -22.75
C THR A 192 -14.51 -5.58 -22.50
N TRP A 193 -14.18 -6.64 -21.76
CA TRP A 193 -12.81 -7.09 -21.51
C TRP A 193 -12.11 -7.39 -22.84
N ARG A 194 -12.75 -8.15 -23.74
CA ARG A 194 -12.21 -8.45 -25.07
C ARG A 194 -11.90 -7.18 -25.87
N GLN A 195 -12.82 -6.22 -25.88
CA GLN A 195 -12.63 -4.94 -26.58
C GLN A 195 -11.48 -4.11 -26.00
N VAL A 196 -11.36 -4.09 -24.67
CA VAL A 196 -10.29 -3.37 -23.95
C VAL A 196 -8.94 -4.04 -24.19
N SER A 197 -8.87 -5.37 -24.12
CA SER A 197 -7.67 -6.16 -24.39
C SER A 197 -7.08 -5.88 -25.77
N ILE A 198 -7.91 -5.76 -26.81
CA ILE A 198 -7.45 -5.35 -28.16
C ILE A 198 -6.70 -4.01 -28.12
N GLY A 199 -7.23 -3.02 -27.40
CA GLY A 199 -6.62 -1.70 -27.31
C GLY A 199 -5.35 -1.66 -26.46
N LEU A 200 -5.22 -2.58 -25.49
CA LEU A 200 -4.07 -2.66 -24.59
C LEU A 200 -2.98 -3.62 -25.06
N ALA A 201 -3.24 -4.47 -26.06
CA ALA A 201 -2.30 -5.49 -26.53
C ALA A 201 -0.95 -4.92 -27.00
N ALA A 202 -0.93 -3.67 -27.49
CA ALA A 202 0.31 -3.00 -27.88
C ALA A 202 1.25 -2.72 -26.69
N ASP A 203 0.69 -2.41 -25.52
CA ASP A 203 1.44 -2.13 -24.29
C ASP A 203 1.58 -3.38 -23.39
N HIS A 204 0.69 -4.35 -23.57
CA HIS A 204 0.59 -5.58 -22.78
C HIS A 204 0.36 -6.79 -23.70
N PRO A 205 1.43 -7.40 -24.27
CA PRO A 205 1.33 -8.50 -25.23
C PRO A 205 0.52 -9.70 -24.72
N CYS A 206 0.62 -10.06 -23.43
CA CYS A 206 -0.20 -11.13 -22.86
C CYS A 206 -1.73 -10.91 -22.92
N LEU A 207 -2.20 -9.69 -23.20
CA LEU A 207 -3.62 -9.39 -23.44
C LEU A 207 -4.03 -9.58 -24.90
N ASP A 208 -3.12 -10.00 -25.79
CA ASP A 208 -3.43 -10.19 -27.20
C ASP A 208 -4.58 -11.22 -27.36
N PRO A 209 -5.71 -10.81 -27.96
CA PRO A 209 -6.86 -11.69 -28.17
C PRO A 209 -6.55 -12.89 -29.08
N PHE A 210 -5.48 -12.85 -29.87
CA PHE A 210 -5.05 -13.95 -30.73
C PHE A 210 -4.15 -14.94 -29.98
N ALA A 211 -3.28 -14.46 -29.09
CA ALA A 211 -2.44 -15.32 -28.25
C ALA A 211 -3.25 -16.02 -27.16
N GLN A 212 -4.33 -15.37 -26.68
CA GLN A 212 -5.24 -15.90 -25.66
C GLN A 212 -4.58 -16.27 -24.33
N GLU A 213 -3.43 -15.66 -24.03
CA GLU A 213 -2.67 -15.92 -22.81
C GLU A 213 -3.39 -15.41 -21.56
N VAL A 214 -4.16 -14.32 -21.68
CA VAL A 214 -5.00 -13.79 -20.61
C VAL A 214 -6.41 -13.49 -21.15
N ARG A 215 -7.41 -14.24 -20.71
CA ARG A 215 -8.80 -14.05 -21.16
C ARG A 215 -9.82 -14.21 -20.04
N VAL A 216 -10.97 -13.59 -20.20
CA VAL A 216 -12.13 -13.73 -19.30
C VAL A 216 -13.27 -14.40 -20.07
N LEU A 217 -13.78 -15.52 -19.54
CA LEU A 217 -14.91 -16.26 -20.11
C LEU A 217 -15.88 -16.66 -19.00
N GLY A 218 -17.14 -16.25 -19.12
CA GLY A 218 -18.17 -16.51 -18.10
C GLY A 218 -17.80 -15.96 -16.73
N GLY A 219 -17.10 -14.82 -16.68
CA GLY A 219 -16.58 -14.26 -15.43
C GLY A 219 -15.42 -15.02 -14.80
N VAL A 220 -14.83 -15.99 -15.51
CA VAL A 220 -13.64 -16.71 -15.07
C VAL A 220 -12.42 -16.18 -15.80
N LEU A 221 -11.45 -15.67 -15.04
CA LEU A 221 -10.14 -15.32 -15.56
C LEU A 221 -9.34 -16.60 -15.84
N GLN A 222 -8.83 -16.73 -17.06
CA GLN A 222 -7.93 -17.79 -17.51
C GLN A 222 -6.60 -17.15 -17.90
N VAL A 223 -5.51 -17.70 -17.37
CA VAL A 223 -4.15 -17.21 -17.60
C VAL A 223 -3.24 -18.36 -17.95
N ASP A 224 -2.51 -18.24 -19.06
CA ASP A 224 -1.50 -19.19 -19.49
C ASP A 224 -0.33 -19.25 -18.49
N GLN A 225 0.18 -20.45 -18.21
CA GLN A 225 1.21 -20.70 -17.20
C GLN A 225 2.56 -20.06 -17.55
N GLU A 226 2.80 -19.69 -18.80
CA GLU A 226 4.06 -19.08 -19.24
C GLU A 226 4.12 -17.58 -18.94
N VAL A 227 2.98 -16.91 -18.75
CA VAL A 227 2.93 -15.46 -18.47
C VAL A 227 3.45 -15.16 -17.06
N GLY A 228 4.60 -14.48 -16.94
CA GLY A 228 5.20 -14.14 -15.65
C GLY A 228 4.38 -13.14 -14.81
N VAL A 229 4.53 -13.16 -13.48
CA VAL A 229 3.85 -12.23 -12.55
C VAL A 229 4.13 -10.75 -12.86
N SER A 230 5.36 -10.45 -13.29
CA SER A 230 5.81 -9.09 -13.65
C SER A 230 5.10 -8.54 -14.88
N GLU A 231 4.71 -9.39 -15.82
CA GLU A 231 3.92 -9.01 -17.00
C GLU A 231 2.42 -9.01 -16.69
N LEU A 232 1.96 -10.04 -15.99
CA LEU A 232 0.55 -10.27 -15.70
C LEU A 232 -0.06 -9.16 -14.83
N ARG A 233 0.65 -8.73 -13.78
CA ARG A 233 0.12 -7.76 -12.81
C ARG A 233 -0.26 -6.41 -13.45
N PRO A 234 0.64 -5.71 -14.17
CA PRO A 234 0.28 -4.44 -14.81
C PRO A 234 -0.80 -4.62 -15.88
N ALA A 235 -0.77 -5.74 -16.62
CA ALA A 235 -1.77 -6.07 -17.63
C ALA A 235 -3.18 -6.23 -17.04
N LEU A 236 -3.33 -7.03 -15.97
CA LEU A 236 -4.62 -7.24 -15.30
C LEU A 236 -5.18 -5.95 -14.72
N LEU A 237 -4.32 -5.13 -14.10
CA LEU A 237 -4.74 -3.84 -13.57
C LEU A 237 -5.23 -2.90 -14.67
N ALA A 238 -4.47 -2.76 -15.76
CA ALA A 238 -4.82 -1.91 -16.88
C ALA A 238 -6.14 -2.36 -17.52
N ALA A 239 -6.26 -3.66 -17.83
CA ALA A 239 -7.44 -4.25 -18.42
C ALA A 239 -8.68 -4.07 -17.53
N TYR A 240 -8.56 -4.35 -16.24
CA TYR A 240 -9.68 -4.24 -15.30
C TYR A 240 -10.16 -2.79 -15.16
N ARG A 241 -9.24 -1.83 -14.97
CA ARG A 241 -9.58 -0.40 -14.87
C ARG A 241 -10.25 0.12 -16.14
N ALA A 242 -9.70 -0.19 -17.30
CA ALA A 242 -10.27 0.22 -18.58
C ALA A 242 -11.65 -0.44 -18.83
N THR A 243 -11.84 -1.68 -18.38
CA THR A 243 -13.14 -2.37 -18.44
C THR A 243 -14.17 -1.68 -17.55
N LEU A 244 -13.85 -1.38 -16.29
CA LEU A 244 -14.75 -0.63 -15.40
C LEU A 244 -15.10 0.75 -15.95
N ALA A 245 -14.10 1.48 -16.46
CA ALA A 245 -14.30 2.79 -17.05
C ALA A 245 -15.24 2.73 -18.26
N ARG A 246 -15.09 1.72 -19.13
CA ARG A 246 -15.94 1.53 -20.31
C ARG A 246 -17.37 1.12 -19.95
N LEU A 247 -17.56 0.42 -18.83
CA LEU A 247 -18.87 0.08 -18.28
C LEU A 247 -19.51 1.22 -17.46
N GLY A 248 -18.77 2.30 -17.19
CA GLY A 248 -19.24 3.38 -16.32
C GLY A 248 -19.40 2.95 -14.85
N VAL A 249 -18.74 1.87 -14.43
CA VAL A 249 -18.85 1.30 -13.08
C VAL A 249 -17.71 1.83 -12.22
N ARG A 250 -18.03 2.31 -11.02
CA ARG A 250 -17.01 2.71 -10.04
C ARG A 250 -16.63 1.50 -9.19
N LEU A 251 -15.34 1.39 -8.87
CA LEU A 251 -14.82 0.37 -7.95
C LEU A 251 -15.49 0.41 -6.56
N ALA A 252 -15.98 1.59 -6.15
CA ALA A 252 -16.70 1.80 -4.89
C ALA A 252 -18.09 1.15 -4.86
N ASP A 253 -18.72 0.94 -6.02
CA ASP A 253 -20.08 0.43 -6.14
C ASP A 253 -20.13 -1.11 -6.19
N LEU A 254 -18.98 -1.77 -6.22
CA LEU A 254 -18.88 -3.23 -6.30
C LEU A 254 -18.91 -3.87 -4.91
N PRO A 255 -19.51 -5.08 -4.77
CA PRO A 255 -19.59 -5.81 -3.51
C PRO A 255 -18.25 -6.54 -3.19
N ILE A 256 -17.18 -5.77 -3.01
CA ILE A 256 -15.80 -6.27 -2.90
C ILE A 256 -15.17 -6.01 -1.52
N ALA A 257 -15.97 -5.74 -0.49
CA ALA A 257 -15.48 -5.39 0.85
C ALA A 257 -14.49 -6.42 1.42
N SER A 258 -14.79 -7.72 1.28
CA SER A 258 -13.90 -8.80 1.71
C SER A 258 -12.59 -8.86 0.92
N LEU A 259 -12.62 -8.54 -0.38
CA LEU A 259 -11.41 -8.47 -1.22
C LEU A 259 -10.51 -7.30 -0.81
N ARG A 260 -11.08 -6.18 -0.33
CA ARG A 260 -10.29 -5.03 0.15
C ARG A 260 -9.48 -5.31 1.41
N GLU A 261 -9.87 -6.32 2.18
CA GLU A 261 -9.16 -6.74 3.38
C GLU A 261 -7.99 -7.68 3.06
N GLN A 262 -7.91 -8.23 1.85
CA GLN A 262 -6.83 -9.12 1.46
C GLN A 262 -5.50 -8.36 1.27
N PRO A 263 -4.36 -8.91 1.70
CA PRO A 263 -3.05 -8.28 1.53
C PRO A 263 -2.70 -7.92 0.08
N VAL A 264 -3.23 -8.69 -0.88
CA VAL A 264 -3.01 -8.45 -2.31
C VAL A 264 -3.61 -7.11 -2.75
N TRP A 265 -4.70 -6.64 -2.13
CA TRP A 265 -5.43 -5.42 -2.50
C TRP A 265 -4.52 -4.19 -2.56
N ALA A 266 -3.70 -3.98 -1.52
CA ALA A 266 -2.78 -2.85 -1.42
C ALA A 266 -1.73 -2.85 -2.55
N THR A 267 -1.38 -4.03 -3.06
CA THR A 267 -0.37 -4.19 -4.13
C THR A 267 -0.97 -4.35 -5.53
N ALA A 268 -2.29 -4.54 -5.62
CA ALA A 268 -3.01 -4.64 -6.88
C ALA A 268 -3.16 -3.27 -7.55
N GLY A 269 -2.96 -2.18 -6.81
CA GLY A 269 -3.00 -0.82 -7.33
C GLY A 269 -4.37 -0.44 -7.87
N LEU A 270 -5.46 -0.94 -7.26
CA LEU A 270 -6.84 -0.77 -7.74
C LEU A 270 -7.44 0.58 -7.35
N GLU A 271 -7.15 1.09 -6.17
CA GLU A 271 -7.63 2.40 -5.73
C GLU A 271 -6.90 3.50 -6.51
N VAL A 272 -7.66 4.33 -7.22
CA VAL A 272 -7.17 5.64 -7.71
C VAL A 272 -7.71 6.64 -6.70
N THR A 273 -6.82 7.26 -5.94
CA THR A 273 -7.10 8.50 -5.21
C THR A 273 -7.48 9.56 -6.26
N ALA A 274 -8.75 9.94 -6.26
CA ALA A 274 -9.23 11.12 -6.98
C ALA A 274 -8.79 12.38 -6.24
#